data_AF-A0A942ZD26-F1
#
_entry.id   AF-A0A942ZD26-F1
#
_cell.length_a   1.000
_cell.length_b   1.000
_cell.length_c   1.000
_cell.angle_alpha   90.00
_cell.angle_beta   90.00
_cell.angle_gamma   90.00
#
_symmetry.space_group_name_H-M   'P 1'
#
loop_
_entity.id
_entity.type
_entity.pdbx_description
1 polymer ?
#
loop_
_entity_poly.entity_id
_entity_poly.type
_entity_poly.pdbx_seq_one_letter_code
_entity_poly.pdbx_strand_id
1 'polypeptide(L)'
;MKKIYEFLNHFWDKGSSAAVVPEEDNRDAVKMPLFKIVFGPEGLFIDRTRNFFAVAGIYALLLSVLSLVAGQGYMCLYNDYRVGGGYCTNSIGLYVAVHIVILYVISMFMVRWYNVCFGGQPLSWRYLLLPRRQDVRSFAGNIAFILINLLSMLSLYLLYVRDPNPDWRIELVYFAFVSIGFLVPFVVMRFYALIGFILAGEKFPSFAAVWNRGRGNSLRILVSLALIFFLTFFSLFAFLNNFKLVDDKNAFYISFIVEYLYNLLLLLLVVFFTNHCYLQKTFLFGRNQDGE
;
A
#
# COMPACT_ATOMS: atom_id res chain seq x y z
N MET A 1 -24.87 -13.63 7.85
CA MET A 1 -23.52 -14.12 7.50
C MET A 1 -23.53 -15.33 6.55
N LYS A 2 -24.25 -16.43 6.82
CA LYS A 2 -24.28 -17.63 5.94
C LYS A 2 -24.69 -17.35 4.48
N LYS A 3 -25.73 -16.52 4.25
CA LYS A 3 -26.19 -16.11 2.91
C LYS A 3 -25.18 -15.27 2.11
N ILE A 4 -24.31 -14.52 2.78
CA ILE A 4 -23.25 -13.74 2.11
C ILE A 4 -22.12 -14.66 1.67
N TYR A 5 -21.75 -15.64 2.52
CA TYR A 5 -20.78 -16.68 2.15
C TYR A 5 -21.29 -17.58 1.00
N GLU A 6 -22.57 -17.96 1.00
CA GLU A 6 -23.18 -18.71 -0.11
C GLU A 6 -23.24 -17.90 -1.40
N PHE A 7 -23.56 -16.61 -1.31
CA PHE A 7 -23.53 -15.70 -2.46
C PHE A 7 -22.10 -15.57 -3.02
N LEU A 8 -21.10 -15.36 -2.15
CA LEU A 8 -19.69 -15.26 -2.55
C LEU A 8 -19.16 -16.56 -3.16
N ASN A 9 -19.53 -17.73 -2.60
CA ASN A 9 -19.16 -19.04 -3.15
C ASN A 9 -19.81 -19.32 -4.51
N HIS A 10 -21.05 -18.89 -4.72
CA HIS A 10 -21.71 -19.06 -6.02
C HIS A 10 -21.02 -18.28 -7.15
N PHE A 11 -20.43 -17.12 -6.83
CA PHE A 11 -19.60 -16.34 -7.76
C PHE A 11 -18.15 -16.84 -7.85
N TRP A 12 -17.66 -17.50 -6.80
CA TRP A 12 -16.32 -18.11 -6.75
C TRP A 12 -16.16 -19.26 -7.75
N ASP A 13 -17.19 -20.12 -7.87
CA ASP A 13 -17.15 -21.29 -8.76
C ASP A 13 -17.46 -20.95 -10.23
N LYS A 14 -18.36 -19.99 -10.48
CA LYS A 14 -18.69 -19.56 -11.85
C LYS A 14 -17.60 -18.76 -12.55
N GLY A 15 -16.60 -18.26 -11.81
CA GLY A 15 -15.42 -17.59 -12.39
C GLY A 15 -14.47 -18.53 -13.15
N SER A 16 -14.68 -19.86 -13.11
CA SER A 16 -13.83 -20.85 -13.80
C SER A 16 -14.22 -21.09 -15.26
N SER A 17 -15.44 -20.70 -15.67
CA SER A 17 -15.97 -21.01 -17.00
C SER A 17 -16.12 -19.74 -17.85
N ALA A 18 -15.05 -19.31 -18.51
CA ALA A 18 -15.14 -18.24 -19.50
C ALA A 18 -14.23 -18.49 -20.71
N ALA A 19 -14.88 -19.00 -21.77
CA ALA A 19 -14.61 -18.84 -23.20
C ALA A 19 -13.21 -19.22 -23.73
N VAL A 20 -13.17 -20.30 -24.50
CA VAL A 20 -12.08 -20.65 -25.42
C VAL A 20 -12.01 -19.56 -26.50
N VAL A 21 -10.94 -18.77 -26.45
CA VAL A 21 -10.54 -17.81 -27.50
C VAL A 21 -9.39 -18.46 -28.25
N PRO A 22 -9.29 -18.34 -29.60
CA PRO A 22 -8.33 -19.10 -30.39
C PRO A 22 -6.90 -18.78 -29.98
N GLU A 23 -6.11 -19.83 -29.82
CA GLU A 23 -4.72 -19.86 -29.42
C GLU A 23 -3.81 -19.43 -30.58
N GLU A 24 -3.18 -18.25 -30.46
CA GLU A 24 -1.88 -18.01 -31.08
C GLU A 24 -1.10 -16.95 -30.26
N ASP A 25 0.04 -17.39 -29.73
CA ASP A 25 1.14 -16.59 -29.12
C ASP A 25 0.95 -15.95 -27.72
N ASN A 26 0.54 -16.72 -26.69
CA ASN A 26 0.54 -16.21 -25.29
C ASN A 26 0.67 -17.30 -24.22
N ARG A 27 1.61 -18.24 -24.36
CA ARG A 27 1.76 -19.38 -23.43
C ARG A 27 2.04 -18.98 -21.96
N ASP A 28 2.52 -17.77 -21.71
CA ASP A 28 2.86 -17.29 -20.36
C ASP A 28 1.84 -16.32 -19.74
N ALA A 29 0.87 -15.80 -20.50
CA ALA A 29 -0.04 -14.77 -19.97
C ALA A 29 -1.07 -15.38 -19.01
N VAL A 30 -1.07 -14.96 -17.74
CA VAL A 30 -1.98 -15.51 -16.72
C VAL A 30 -3.12 -14.54 -16.45
N LYS A 31 -4.36 -14.98 -16.64
CA LYS A 31 -5.56 -14.16 -16.45
C LYS A 31 -5.98 -14.11 -14.97
N MET A 32 -5.86 -12.96 -14.30
CA MET A 32 -6.22 -12.80 -12.87
C MET A 32 -7.73 -12.69 -12.68
N PRO A 33 -8.38 -13.45 -11.80
CA PRO A 33 -9.82 -13.32 -11.56
C PRO A 33 -10.18 -11.92 -11.02
N LEU A 34 -11.00 -11.15 -11.77
CA LEU A 34 -11.31 -9.73 -11.49
C LEU A 34 -11.89 -9.54 -10.08
N PHE A 35 -12.95 -10.27 -9.74
CA PHE A 35 -13.57 -10.15 -8.42
C PHE A 35 -12.61 -10.48 -7.28
N LYS A 36 -11.75 -11.49 -7.45
CA LYS A 36 -10.81 -11.90 -6.41
C LYS A 36 -9.66 -10.90 -6.25
N ILE A 37 -9.18 -10.25 -7.32
CA ILE A 37 -8.16 -9.20 -7.17
C ILE A 37 -8.77 -7.90 -6.62
N VAL A 38 -10.02 -7.59 -6.96
CA VAL A 38 -10.70 -6.35 -6.50
C VAL A 38 -11.10 -6.43 -5.03
N PHE A 39 -11.81 -7.48 -4.61
CA PHE A 39 -12.35 -7.60 -3.24
C PHE A 39 -11.58 -8.57 -2.33
N GLY A 40 -10.62 -9.30 -2.90
CA GLY A 40 -9.79 -10.22 -2.13
C GLY A 40 -8.93 -9.53 -1.06
N PRO A 41 -8.34 -8.34 -1.30
CA PRO A 41 -7.56 -7.66 -0.27
C PRO A 41 -8.33 -7.43 1.03
N GLU A 42 -9.57 -7.00 0.93
CA GLU A 42 -10.50 -6.75 2.04
C GLU A 42 -11.02 -8.08 2.61
N GLY A 43 -11.35 -9.05 1.77
CA GLY A 43 -11.77 -10.39 2.20
C GLY A 43 -10.71 -11.07 3.07
N LEU A 44 -9.44 -11.03 2.65
CA LEU A 44 -8.31 -11.58 3.42
C LEU A 44 -8.12 -10.87 4.76
N PHE A 45 -8.43 -9.57 4.84
CA PHE A 45 -8.43 -8.85 6.10
C PHE A 45 -9.56 -9.29 7.03
N ILE A 46 -10.79 -9.45 6.51
CA ILE A 46 -11.95 -9.91 7.27
C ILE A 46 -11.67 -11.29 7.90
N ASP A 47 -11.12 -12.21 7.12
CA ASP A 47 -10.79 -13.57 7.60
C ASP A 47 -9.70 -13.56 8.68
N ARG A 48 -8.89 -12.50 8.77
CA ARG A 48 -7.72 -12.39 9.66
C ARG A 48 -7.78 -11.18 10.59
N THR A 49 -8.98 -10.65 10.87
CA THR A 49 -9.14 -9.42 11.67
C THR A 49 -8.55 -9.54 13.07
N ARG A 50 -8.61 -10.74 13.69
CA ARG A 50 -7.95 -10.98 14.99
C ARG A 50 -6.43 -10.76 14.92
N ASN A 51 -5.79 -11.25 13.88
CA ASN A 51 -4.35 -11.07 13.67
C ASN A 51 -4.02 -9.61 13.41
N PHE A 52 -4.93 -8.87 12.78
CA PHE A 52 -4.75 -7.44 12.54
C PHE A 52 -4.64 -6.69 13.86
N PHE A 53 -5.62 -6.81 14.75
CA PHE A 53 -5.54 -6.10 16.04
C PHE A 53 -4.35 -6.54 16.88
N ALA A 54 -3.95 -7.82 16.81
CA ALA A 54 -2.78 -8.32 17.54
C ALA A 54 -1.45 -7.72 17.02
N VAL A 55 -1.27 -7.62 15.70
CA VAL A 55 -0.03 -7.11 15.09
C VAL A 55 -0.08 -5.59 14.95
N ALA A 56 -1.10 -5.07 14.26
CA ALA A 56 -1.26 -3.65 14.00
C ALA A 56 -1.44 -2.84 15.29
N GLY A 57 -2.05 -3.40 16.33
CA GLY A 57 -2.17 -2.70 17.61
C GLY A 57 -0.82 -2.35 18.24
N ILE A 58 0.17 -3.25 18.16
CA ILE A 58 1.53 -3.02 18.67
C ILE A 58 2.27 -2.00 17.81
N TYR A 59 2.16 -2.14 16.49
CA TYR A 59 2.82 -1.23 15.55
C TYR A 59 2.21 0.16 15.57
N ALA A 60 0.88 0.29 15.71
CA ALA A 60 0.21 1.58 15.85
C ALA A 60 0.66 2.29 17.14
N LEU A 61 0.83 1.54 18.24
CA LEU A 61 1.37 2.08 19.48
C LEU A 61 2.81 2.60 19.29
N LEU A 62 3.67 1.81 18.65
CA LEU A 62 5.06 2.20 18.35
C LEU A 62 5.11 3.45 17.49
N LEU A 63 4.31 3.51 16.41
CA LEU A 63 4.21 4.67 15.54
C LEU A 63 3.71 5.90 16.29
N SER A 64 2.71 5.74 17.16
CA SER A 64 2.15 6.85 17.94
C SER A 64 3.17 7.45 18.89
N VAL A 65 3.94 6.61 19.59
CA VAL A 65 5.02 7.07 20.47
C VAL A 65 6.09 7.80 19.67
N LEU A 66 6.49 7.26 18.51
CA LEU A 66 7.48 7.90 17.64
C LEU A 66 7.02 9.28 17.15
N SER A 67 5.79 9.40 16.66
CA SER A 67 5.23 10.66 16.17
C SER A 67 5.10 11.70 17.29
N LEU A 68 4.58 11.31 18.46
CA LEU A 68 4.36 12.25 19.57
C LEU A 68 5.67 12.70 20.22
N VAL A 69 6.62 11.80 20.45
CA VAL A 69 7.94 12.16 21.01
C VAL A 69 8.70 13.08 20.05
N ALA A 70 8.53 12.90 18.74
CA ALA A 70 9.11 13.79 17.75
C ALA A 70 8.37 15.13 17.59
N GLY A 71 7.22 15.34 18.24
CA GLY A 71 6.40 16.53 18.04
C GLY A 71 5.82 16.62 16.63
N GLN A 72 5.58 15.47 16.00
CA GLN A 72 5.04 15.29 14.65
C GLN A 72 3.71 14.53 14.66
N GLY A 73 3.00 14.54 15.79
CA GLY A 73 1.69 13.90 15.91
C GLY A 73 0.64 14.56 15.01
N TYR A 74 -0.41 13.80 14.69
CA TYR A 74 -1.54 14.19 13.87
C TYR A 74 -2.19 15.50 14.32
N MET A 75 -2.33 15.71 15.64
CA MET A 75 -2.91 16.94 16.18
C MET A 75 -2.11 18.20 15.82
N CYS A 76 -0.83 18.08 15.46
CA CYS A 76 -0.03 19.18 14.97
C CYS A 76 -0.47 19.70 13.59
N LEU A 77 -1.44 19.07 12.92
CA LEU A 77 -2.13 19.63 11.75
C LEU A 77 -3.06 20.80 12.11
N TYR A 78 -3.59 20.86 13.33
CA TYR A 78 -4.55 21.87 13.75
C TYR A 78 -3.85 23.04 14.45
N ASN A 79 -4.10 24.26 13.96
CA ASN A 79 -3.47 25.46 14.52
C ASN A 79 -3.87 25.72 15.98
N ASP A 80 -5.13 25.43 16.33
CA ASP A 80 -5.65 25.60 17.70
C ASP A 80 -4.83 24.78 18.72
N TYR A 81 -4.38 23.58 18.34
CA TYR A 81 -3.53 22.72 19.18
C TYR A 81 -2.13 23.30 19.36
N ARG A 82 -1.55 23.86 18.29
CA ARG A 82 -0.23 24.50 18.32
C ARG A 82 -0.23 25.73 19.21
N VAL A 83 -1.25 26.57 19.09
CA VAL A 83 -1.38 27.83 19.86
C VAL A 83 -1.82 27.54 21.30
N GLY A 84 -2.57 26.47 21.52
CA GLY A 84 -3.04 26.04 22.84
C GLY A 84 -1.99 25.39 23.76
N GLY A 85 -0.71 25.40 23.38
CA GLY A 85 0.39 24.86 24.18
C GLY A 85 0.74 23.38 23.89
N GLY A 86 0.23 22.79 22.81
CA GLY A 86 0.58 21.45 22.37
C GLY A 86 2.04 21.34 21.91
N TYR A 87 2.66 20.18 22.15
CA TYR A 87 4.05 19.92 21.72
C TYR A 87 4.12 19.59 20.23
N CYS A 88 4.56 20.55 19.42
CA CYS A 88 4.76 20.40 17.98
C CYS A 88 6.10 21.02 17.55
N THR A 89 6.84 20.33 16.68
CA THR A 89 8.12 20.83 16.14
C THR A 89 7.99 21.27 14.69
N ASN A 90 8.70 22.33 14.32
CA ASN A 90 8.74 22.88 12.96
C ASN A 90 10.02 22.50 12.20
N SER A 91 10.85 21.61 12.73
CA SER A 91 12.12 21.21 12.09
C SER A 91 11.87 20.29 10.89
N ILE A 92 12.20 20.79 9.68
CA ILE A 92 12.11 20.02 8.43
C ILE A 92 13.03 18.79 8.47
N GLY A 93 14.26 18.93 8.98
CA GLY A 93 15.20 17.82 9.07
C GLY A 93 14.69 16.70 9.98
N LEU A 94 14.11 17.06 11.13
CA LEU A 94 13.51 16.09 12.05
C LEU A 94 12.26 15.45 11.43
N TYR A 95 11.42 16.23 10.75
CA TYR A 95 10.26 15.71 10.00
C TYR A 95 10.69 14.62 9.02
N VAL A 96 11.69 14.88 8.17
CA VAL A 96 12.19 13.90 7.19
C VAL A 96 12.74 12.66 7.90
N ALA A 97 13.59 12.83 8.91
CA ALA A 97 14.20 11.72 9.64
C ALA A 97 13.15 10.81 10.29
N VAL A 98 12.14 11.39 10.94
CA VAL A 98 11.05 10.65 11.60
C VAL A 98 10.21 9.89 10.58
N HIS A 99 9.88 10.50 9.44
CA HIS A 99 9.10 9.83 8.40
C HIS A 99 9.86 8.67 7.74
N ILE A 100 11.19 8.76 7.62
CA ILE A 100 12.04 7.64 7.19
C ILE A 100 11.96 6.48 8.19
N VAL A 101 12.02 6.77 9.49
CA VAL A 101 11.88 5.76 10.56
C VAL A 101 10.46 5.16 10.56
N ILE A 102 9.41 5.99 10.43
CA ILE A 102 8.02 5.53 10.30
C ILE A 102 7.87 4.59 9.11
N LEU A 103 8.41 4.95 7.95
CA LEU A 103 8.36 4.10 6.75
C LEU A 103 9.09 2.76 6.98
N TYR A 104 10.20 2.76 7.73
CA TYR A 104 10.89 1.53 8.12
C TYR A 104 10.02 0.67 9.05
N VAL A 105 9.37 1.26 10.05
CA VAL A 105 8.45 0.57 10.96
C VAL A 105 7.23 0.00 10.22
N ILE A 106 6.66 0.74 9.26
CA ILE A 106 5.59 0.26 8.38
C ILE A 106 6.08 -0.91 7.52
N SER A 107 7.31 -0.85 7.01
CA SER A 107 7.89 -1.94 6.22
C SER A 107 8.10 -3.20 7.07
N MET A 108 8.53 -3.05 8.33
CA MET A 108 8.55 -4.17 9.29
C MET A 108 7.15 -4.74 9.50
N PHE A 109 6.14 -3.89 9.68
CA PHE A 109 4.75 -4.31 9.84
C PHE A 109 4.26 -5.13 8.65
N MET A 110 4.52 -4.70 7.40
CA MET A 110 4.13 -5.44 6.20
C MET A 110 4.70 -6.86 6.20
N VAL A 111 5.98 -7.02 6.59
CA VAL A 111 6.64 -8.33 6.69
C VAL A 111 6.02 -9.19 7.79
N ARG A 112 5.72 -8.61 8.96
CA ARG A 112 5.10 -9.37 10.06
C ARG A 112 3.67 -9.77 9.75
N TRP A 113 2.87 -8.86 9.19
CA TRP A 113 1.53 -9.15 8.70
C TRP A 113 1.55 -10.30 7.70
N TYR A 114 2.43 -10.23 6.69
CA TYR A 114 2.56 -11.28 5.68
C TYR A 114 2.87 -12.64 6.30
N ASN A 115 3.89 -12.71 7.16
CA ASN A 115 4.35 -13.96 7.74
C ASN A 115 3.36 -14.58 8.73
N VAL A 116 2.64 -13.76 9.50
CA VAL A 116 1.62 -14.26 10.45
C VAL A 116 0.37 -14.74 9.71
N CYS A 117 -0.06 -14.04 8.66
CA CYS A 117 -1.30 -14.37 7.97
C CYS A 117 -1.15 -15.44 6.88
N PHE A 118 -0.01 -15.45 6.17
CA PHE A 118 0.23 -16.33 5.02
C PHE A 118 1.39 -17.29 5.23
N GLY A 119 2.40 -16.92 6.03
CA GLY A 119 3.59 -17.74 6.29
C GLY A 119 3.46 -18.71 7.48
N GLY A 120 2.34 -18.71 8.19
CA GLY A 120 2.12 -19.60 9.35
C GLY A 120 3.00 -19.31 10.57
N GLN A 121 3.65 -18.15 10.65
CA GLN A 121 4.48 -17.78 11.79
C GLN A 121 3.61 -17.50 13.04
N PRO A 122 3.95 -18.07 14.21
CA PRO A 122 3.22 -17.81 15.45
C PRO A 122 3.46 -16.37 15.94
N LEU A 123 2.46 -15.82 16.65
CA LEU A 123 2.56 -14.52 17.30
C LEU A 123 3.54 -14.59 18.48
N SER A 124 4.72 -14.00 18.30
CA SER A 124 5.77 -13.90 19.32
C SER A 124 6.26 -12.46 19.43
N TRP A 125 6.29 -11.91 20.64
CA TRP A 125 6.76 -10.54 20.89
C TRP A 125 8.17 -10.27 20.38
N ARG A 126 9.08 -11.24 20.57
CA ARG A 126 10.45 -11.17 20.05
C ARG A 126 10.44 -11.10 18.53
N TYR A 127 9.58 -11.89 17.88
CA TYR A 127 9.48 -11.85 16.44
C TYR A 127 8.94 -10.51 15.94
N LEU A 128 7.89 -9.98 16.57
CA LEU A 128 7.23 -8.76 16.14
C LEU A 128 8.15 -7.53 16.24
N LEU A 129 8.96 -7.41 17.29
CA LEU A 129 9.74 -6.18 17.54
C LEU A 129 11.18 -6.23 17.03
N LEU A 130 11.80 -7.41 16.89
CA LEU A 130 13.21 -7.49 16.49
C LEU A 130 13.38 -7.30 14.97
N PRO A 131 14.27 -6.36 14.55
CA PRO A 131 14.63 -6.17 13.15
C PRO A 131 15.28 -7.39 12.51
N ARG A 132 14.99 -7.62 11.23
CA ARG A 132 15.55 -8.70 10.40
C ARG A 132 16.02 -8.17 9.06
N ARG A 133 16.91 -8.93 8.39
CA ARG A 133 17.39 -8.61 7.03
C ARG A 133 16.24 -8.44 6.02
N GLN A 134 15.16 -9.20 6.19
CA GLN A 134 13.98 -9.09 5.35
C GLN A 134 13.28 -7.73 5.49
N ASP A 135 13.28 -7.15 6.68
CA ASP A 135 12.65 -5.85 6.94
C ASP A 135 13.39 -4.74 6.19
N VAL A 136 14.73 -4.79 6.18
CA VAL A 136 15.57 -3.87 5.40
C VAL A 136 15.31 -4.02 3.89
N ARG A 137 15.12 -5.26 3.40
CA ARG A 137 14.76 -5.49 1.99
C ARG A 137 13.38 -4.93 1.66
N SER A 138 12.39 -5.12 2.54
CA SER A 138 11.05 -4.54 2.38
C SER A 138 11.11 -3.02 2.36
N PHE A 139 11.87 -2.43 3.28
CA PHE A 139 12.06 -0.99 3.34
C PHE A 139 12.72 -0.42 2.08
N ALA A 140 13.83 -1.00 1.64
CA ALA A 140 14.50 -0.59 0.41
C ALA A 140 13.59 -0.76 -0.82
N GLY A 141 12.82 -1.85 -0.87
CA GLY A 141 11.81 -2.08 -1.90
C GLY A 141 10.73 -1.00 -1.90
N ASN A 142 10.12 -0.72 -0.76
CA ASN A 142 9.10 0.32 -0.62
C ASN A 142 9.64 1.71 -1.01
N ILE A 143 10.86 2.07 -0.59
CA ILE A 143 11.51 3.32 -1.03
C ILE A 143 11.65 3.35 -2.55
N ALA A 144 12.17 2.28 -3.16
CA ALA A 144 12.33 2.24 -4.62
C ALA A 144 10.99 2.40 -5.33
N PHE A 145 9.93 1.71 -4.88
CA PHE A 145 8.58 1.86 -5.45
C PHE A 145 8.02 3.26 -5.28
N ILE A 146 8.21 3.90 -4.12
CA ILE A 146 7.77 5.29 -3.87
C ILE A 146 8.52 6.24 -4.81
N LEU A 147 9.85 6.16 -4.87
CA LEU A 147 10.67 7.05 -5.70
C LEU A 147 10.33 6.93 -7.19
N ILE A 148 10.09 5.71 -7.69
CA ILE A 148 9.70 5.51 -9.09
C ILE A 148 8.30 6.10 -9.35
N ASN A 149 7.35 5.93 -8.42
CA ASN A 149 6.01 6.53 -8.58
C ASN A 149 6.03 8.06 -8.47
N LEU A 150 6.99 8.65 -7.75
CA LEU A 150 7.17 10.11 -7.67
C LEU A 150 7.63 10.73 -9.01
N LEU A 151 8.03 9.93 -10.01
CA LEU A 151 8.33 10.45 -11.35
C LEU A 151 7.11 11.11 -12.01
N SER A 152 5.89 10.65 -11.71
CA SER A 152 4.68 11.30 -12.24
C SER A 152 4.47 12.69 -11.62
N MET A 153 4.76 12.84 -10.32
CA MET A 153 4.72 14.12 -9.62
C MET A 153 5.84 15.05 -10.11
N LEU A 154 7.04 14.50 -10.38
CA LEU A 154 8.13 15.26 -10.98
C LEU A 154 7.75 15.75 -12.38
N SER A 155 7.11 14.91 -13.20
CA SER A 155 6.60 15.32 -14.51
C SER A 155 5.58 16.45 -14.42
N LEU A 156 4.65 16.36 -13.47
CA LEU A 156 3.69 17.44 -13.21
C LEU A 156 4.39 18.74 -12.81
N TYR A 157 5.35 18.66 -11.88
CA TYR A 157 6.12 19.81 -11.42
C TYR A 157 6.91 20.47 -12.55
N LEU A 158 7.58 19.68 -13.38
CA LEU A 158 8.33 20.16 -14.53
C LEU A 158 7.43 20.87 -15.55
N LEU A 159 6.22 20.34 -15.79
CA LEU A 159 5.23 20.99 -16.66
C LEU A 159 4.64 22.27 -16.06
N TYR A 160 4.54 22.34 -14.72
CA TYR A 160 3.97 23.47 -14.00
C TYR A 160 4.91 24.67 -13.90
N VAL A 161 6.20 24.45 -13.61
CA VAL A 161 7.17 25.52 -13.36
C VAL A 161 7.84 26.04 -14.64
N ARG A 162 7.76 25.30 -15.74
CA ARG A 162 8.49 25.67 -16.97
C ARG A 162 7.93 26.92 -17.63
N ASP A 163 8.84 27.63 -18.29
CA ASP A 163 8.51 28.64 -19.30
C ASP A 163 8.40 27.98 -20.69
N PRO A 164 7.29 28.12 -21.42
CA PRO A 164 7.12 27.53 -22.74
C PRO A 164 8.17 28.01 -23.74
N ASN A 165 8.72 27.09 -24.54
CA ASN A 165 9.68 27.46 -25.58
C ASN A 165 8.94 28.07 -26.80
N PRO A 166 9.42 29.17 -27.39
CA PRO A 166 8.82 29.74 -28.60
C PRO A 166 8.88 28.80 -29.82
N ASP A 167 9.85 27.88 -29.87
CA ASP A 167 9.88 26.84 -30.92
C ASP A 167 8.98 25.66 -30.54
N TRP A 168 7.88 25.51 -31.28
CA TRP A 168 6.89 24.45 -31.09
C TRP A 168 7.48 23.04 -31.21
N ARG A 169 8.58 22.84 -31.95
CA ARG A 169 9.21 21.51 -32.12
C ARG A 169 9.89 21.06 -30.84
N ILE A 170 10.64 21.97 -30.21
CA ILE A 170 11.32 21.73 -28.94
C ILE A 170 10.27 21.51 -27.85
N GLU A 171 9.24 22.35 -27.86
CA GLU A 171 8.11 22.28 -26.96
C GLU A 171 7.37 20.93 -27.04
N LEU A 172 7.11 20.44 -28.26
CA LEU A 172 6.47 19.14 -28.49
C LEU A 172 7.34 17.98 -27.97
N VAL A 173 8.65 17.99 -28.24
CA VAL A 173 9.57 16.94 -27.78
C VAL A 173 9.67 16.92 -26.25
N TYR A 174 9.78 18.10 -25.63
CA TYR A 174 9.79 18.22 -24.18
C TYR A 174 8.49 17.69 -23.57
N PHE A 175 7.35 18.14 -24.08
CA PHE A 175 6.04 17.70 -23.59
C PHE A 175 5.87 16.19 -23.72
N ALA A 176 6.25 15.61 -24.86
CA ALA A 176 6.19 14.16 -25.08
C ALA A 176 7.08 13.40 -24.08
N PHE A 177 8.32 13.83 -23.88
CA PHE A 177 9.25 13.18 -22.96
C PHE A 177 8.78 13.26 -21.51
N VAL A 178 8.38 14.45 -21.04
CA VAL A 178 7.92 14.63 -19.66
C VAL A 178 6.60 13.89 -19.42
N SER A 179 5.72 13.81 -20.42
CA SER A 179 4.45 13.08 -20.32
C SER A 179 4.61 11.58 -20.13
N ILE A 180 5.75 10.98 -20.54
CA ILE A 180 6.04 9.56 -20.26
C ILE A 180 6.03 9.28 -18.76
N GLY A 181 6.42 10.25 -17.92
CA GLY A 181 6.38 10.09 -16.46
C GLY A 181 4.98 9.80 -15.90
N PHE A 182 3.91 10.26 -16.57
CA PHE A 182 2.53 9.90 -16.20
C PHE A 182 2.16 8.44 -16.50
N LEU A 183 2.90 7.79 -17.41
CA LEU A 183 2.71 6.37 -17.72
C LEU A 183 3.40 5.45 -16.71
N VAL A 184 4.37 5.99 -15.94
CA VAL A 184 5.19 5.21 -15.00
C VAL A 184 4.33 4.46 -13.97
N PRO A 185 3.36 5.07 -13.26
CA PRO A 185 2.53 4.34 -12.30
C PRO A 185 1.78 3.15 -12.90
N PHE A 186 1.33 3.26 -14.16
CA PHE A 186 0.63 2.18 -14.88
C PHE A 186 1.55 1.01 -15.26
N VAL A 187 2.83 1.29 -15.49
CA VAL A 187 3.86 0.26 -15.68
C VAL A 187 4.19 -0.38 -14.33
N VAL A 188 4.43 0.45 -13.30
CA VAL A 188 4.89 0.02 -11.97
C VAL A 188 3.89 -0.89 -11.25
N MET A 189 2.58 -0.62 -11.36
CA MET A 189 1.54 -1.47 -10.77
C MET A 189 1.59 -2.93 -11.22
N ARG A 190 2.12 -3.21 -12.43
CA ARG A 190 2.31 -4.60 -12.90
C ARG A 190 3.39 -5.35 -12.11
N PHE A 191 4.28 -4.61 -11.45
CA PHE A 191 5.39 -5.14 -10.66
C PHE A 191 5.12 -5.17 -9.15
N TYR A 192 3.94 -4.81 -8.68
CA TYR A 192 3.57 -4.92 -7.24
C TYR A 192 3.63 -6.35 -6.71
N ALA A 193 3.57 -7.38 -7.57
CA ALA A 193 3.87 -8.75 -7.19
C ALA A 193 5.28 -8.92 -6.60
N LEU A 194 6.26 -8.11 -7.02
CA LEU A 194 7.63 -8.14 -6.47
C LEU A 194 7.64 -7.79 -4.99
N ILE A 195 6.81 -6.86 -4.54
CA ILE A 195 6.65 -6.55 -3.11
C ILE A 195 6.22 -7.83 -2.38
N GLY A 196 5.25 -8.58 -2.93
CA GLY A 196 4.85 -9.89 -2.38
C GLY A 196 6.01 -10.89 -2.26
N PHE A 197 6.95 -10.92 -3.21
CA PHE A 197 8.16 -11.76 -3.10
C PHE A 197 9.11 -11.26 -2.01
N ILE A 198 9.29 -9.94 -1.85
CA ILE A 198 10.09 -9.36 -0.76
C ILE A 198 9.53 -9.77 0.60
N LEU A 199 8.21 -9.63 0.77
CA LEU A 199 7.50 -9.95 2.01
C LEU A 199 7.49 -11.45 2.32
N ALA A 200 7.62 -12.30 1.30
CA ALA A 200 7.81 -13.73 1.48
C ALA A 200 9.27 -14.13 1.75
N GLY A 201 10.23 -13.26 1.46
CA GLY A 201 11.66 -13.57 1.57
C GLY A 201 12.16 -14.50 0.45
N GLU A 202 11.41 -14.58 -0.65
CA GLU A 202 11.69 -15.44 -1.79
C GLU A 202 12.58 -14.75 -2.83
N LYS A 203 13.14 -15.55 -3.75
CA LYS A 203 13.93 -15.04 -4.87
C LYS A 203 13.02 -14.35 -5.89
N PHE A 204 13.45 -13.21 -6.42
CA PHE A 204 12.69 -12.51 -7.43
C PHE A 204 12.60 -13.28 -8.75
N PRO A 205 11.42 -13.31 -9.39
CA PRO A 205 11.32 -13.64 -10.81
C PRO A 205 12.01 -12.55 -11.64
N SER A 206 12.40 -12.88 -12.88
CA SER A 206 12.92 -11.88 -13.80
C SER A 206 11.85 -10.83 -14.14
N PHE A 207 12.25 -9.58 -14.40
CA PHE A 207 11.30 -8.53 -14.78
C PHE A 207 10.52 -8.89 -16.05
N ALA A 208 11.16 -9.57 -17.00
CA ALA A 208 10.50 -10.08 -18.20
C ALA A 208 9.41 -11.11 -17.86
N ALA A 209 9.65 -12.00 -16.90
CA ALA A 209 8.63 -12.95 -16.45
C ALA A 209 7.41 -12.25 -15.83
N VAL A 210 7.63 -11.26 -14.98
CA VAL A 210 6.53 -10.46 -14.39
C VAL A 210 5.75 -9.72 -15.48
N TRP A 211 6.46 -9.13 -16.44
CA TRP A 211 5.84 -8.43 -17.56
C TRP A 211 4.97 -9.37 -18.41
N ASN A 212 5.54 -10.48 -18.88
CA ASN A 212 4.85 -11.41 -19.77
C ASN A 212 3.65 -12.05 -19.07
N ARG A 213 3.83 -12.54 -17.83
CA ARG A 213 2.73 -13.15 -17.07
C ARG A 213 1.63 -12.16 -16.71
N GLY A 214 1.99 -10.89 -16.45
CA GLY A 214 1.04 -9.82 -16.14
C GLY A 214 0.30 -9.21 -17.34
N ARG A 215 0.57 -9.66 -18.57
CA ARG A 215 -0.04 -9.10 -19.79
C ARG A 215 -1.57 -9.25 -19.75
N GLY A 216 -2.28 -8.17 -20.11
CA GLY A 216 -3.75 -8.16 -20.14
C GLY A 216 -4.45 -7.97 -18.79
N ASN A 217 -3.73 -7.84 -17.66
CA ASN A 217 -4.33 -7.65 -16.34
C ASN A 217 -4.33 -6.20 -15.83
N SER A 218 -3.75 -5.25 -16.57
CA SER A 218 -3.59 -3.86 -16.09
C SER A 218 -4.92 -3.25 -15.62
N LEU A 219 -6.00 -3.37 -16.40
CA LEU A 219 -7.30 -2.83 -15.99
C LEU A 219 -7.81 -3.45 -14.68
N ARG A 220 -7.56 -4.74 -14.44
CA ARG A 220 -8.02 -5.45 -13.25
C ARG A 220 -7.28 -4.99 -11.99
N ILE A 221 -5.95 -4.84 -12.13
CA ILE A 221 -5.09 -4.29 -11.09
C ILE A 221 -5.50 -2.84 -10.81
N LEU A 222 -5.77 -2.04 -11.85
CA LEU A 222 -6.16 -0.64 -11.72
C LEU A 222 -7.49 -0.49 -10.96
N VAL A 223 -8.50 -1.29 -11.30
CA VAL A 223 -9.80 -1.26 -10.61
C VAL A 223 -9.66 -1.64 -9.13
N SER A 224 -8.83 -2.65 -8.81
CA SER A 224 -8.54 -3.03 -7.43
C SER A 224 -7.84 -1.90 -6.66
N LEU A 225 -6.78 -1.30 -7.24
CA LEU A 225 -6.07 -0.17 -6.63
C LEU A 225 -6.96 1.06 -6.49
N ALA A 226 -7.89 1.29 -7.43
CA ALA A 226 -8.86 2.38 -7.35
C ALA A 226 -9.80 2.19 -6.15
N LEU A 227 -10.26 0.96 -5.89
CA LEU A 227 -11.06 0.66 -4.69
C LEU A 227 -10.25 0.95 -3.41
N ILE A 228 -9.02 0.45 -3.33
CA ILE A 228 -8.12 0.72 -2.18
C ILE A 228 -7.91 2.24 -2.02
N PHE A 229 -7.72 2.97 -3.11
CA PHE A 229 -7.58 4.43 -3.10
C PHE A 229 -8.85 5.11 -2.57
N PHE A 230 -10.04 4.74 -3.06
CA PHE A 230 -11.29 5.32 -2.56
C PHE A 230 -11.49 5.03 -1.06
N LEU A 231 -11.27 3.78 -0.64
CA LEU A 231 -11.33 3.41 0.79
C LEU A 231 -10.34 4.23 1.61
N THR A 232 -9.12 4.40 1.13
CA THR A 232 -8.09 5.24 1.76
C THR A 232 -8.54 6.69 1.88
N PHE A 233 -8.92 7.30 0.76
CA PHE A 233 -9.30 8.70 0.69
C PHE A 233 -10.51 9.01 1.59
N PHE A 234 -11.60 8.24 1.46
CA PHE A 234 -12.80 8.46 2.25
C PHE A 234 -12.57 8.19 3.73
N SER A 235 -11.80 7.16 4.10
CA SER A 235 -11.54 6.87 5.51
C SER A 235 -10.69 7.95 6.17
N LEU A 236 -9.62 8.40 5.51
CA LEU A 236 -8.76 9.47 6.02
C LEU A 236 -9.49 10.83 6.04
N PHE A 237 -10.30 11.12 5.02
CA PHE A 237 -11.12 12.33 4.97
C PHE A 237 -12.19 12.34 6.08
N ALA A 238 -12.86 11.21 6.30
CA ALA A 238 -13.81 11.06 7.39
C ALA A 238 -13.10 11.22 8.75
N PHE A 239 -11.93 10.60 8.93
CA PHE A 239 -11.13 10.74 10.14
C PHE A 239 -10.79 12.21 10.43
N LEU A 240 -10.26 12.93 9.43
CA LEU A 240 -9.90 14.35 9.54
C LEU A 240 -11.07 15.25 9.95
N ASN A 241 -12.25 15.01 9.38
CA ASN A 241 -13.42 15.84 9.67
C ASN A 241 -14.04 15.56 11.05
N ASN A 242 -13.99 14.32 11.53
CA ASN A 242 -14.52 13.98 12.86
C ASN A 242 -13.66 14.57 13.99
N PHE A 243 -12.33 14.52 13.88
CA PHE A 243 -11.45 15.00 14.96
C PHE A 243 -11.26 16.53 14.98
N LYS A 244 -11.70 17.23 13.94
CA LYS A 244 -11.77 18.70 13.95
C LYS A 244 -12.74 19.24 15.01
N LEU A 245 -13.74 18.46 15.42
CA LEU A 245 -14.86 18.88 16.27
C LEU A 245 -14.69 18.53 17.76
N VAL A 246 -13.57 17.95 18.17
CA VAL A 246 -13.34 17.58 19.58
C VAL A 246 -13.09 18.85 20.42
N ASP A 247 -13.81 19.02 21.53
CA ASP A 247 -13.75 20.24 22.35
C ASP A 247 -12.46 20.35 23.21
N ASP A 248 -11.91 19.23 23.68
CA ASP A 248 -10.72 19.21 24.58
C ASP A 248 -9.44 18.78 23.83
N LYS A 249 -9.12 19.48 22.73
CA LYS A 249 -8.00 19.10 21.83
C LYS A 249 -6.63 19.10 22.50
N ASN A 250 -6.47 19.90 23.56
CA ASN A 250 -5.17 20.12 24.21
C ASN A 250 -4.83 19.03 25.22
N ALA A 251 -5.79 18.18 25.60
CA ALA A 251 -5.51 17.10 26.51
C ALA A 251 -4.63 16.03 25.88
N PHE A 252 -3.55 15.66 26.59
CA PHE A 252 -2.58 14.67 26.13
C PHE A 252 -3.24 13.32 25.78
N TYR A 253 -4.19 12.85 26.60
CA TYR A 253 -4.87 11.57 26.37
C TYR A 253 -5.68 11.56 25.07
N ILE A 254 -6.30 12.69 24.70
CA ILE A 254 -7.03 12.84 23.44
C ILE A 254 -6.04 12.80 22.29
N SER A 255 -4.96 13.58 22.36
CA SER A 255 -3.91 13.59 21.33
C SER A 255 -3.33 12.18 21.11
N PHE A 256 -3.06 11.44 22.19
CA PHE A 256 -2.57 10.07 22.12
C PHE A 256 -3.57 9.08 21.49
N ILE A 257 -4.84 9.14 21.89
CA ILE A 257 -5.89 8.27 21.33
C ILE A 257 -6.09 8.55 19.85
N VAL A 258 -6.13 9.83 19.45
CA VAL A 258 -6.27 10.23 18.05
C VAL A 258 -5.08 9.73 17.23
N GLU A 259 -3.86 9.92 17.72
CA GLU A 259 -2.65 9.42 17.07
C GLU A 259 -2.69 7.89 16.90
N TYR A 260 -3.10 7.17 17.94
CA TYR A 260 -3.22 5.71 17.90
C TYR A 260 -4.24 5.24 16.86
N LEU A 261 -5.43 5.85 16.85
CA LEU A 261 -6.47 5.50 15.89
C LEU A 261 -6.08 5.87 14.46
N TYR A 262 -5.39 6.99 14.26
CA TYR A 262 -4.85 7.40 12.96
C TYR A 262 -3.84 6.36 12.44
N ASN A 263 -2.88 5.97 13.27
CA ASN A 263 -1.89 4.96 12.91
C ASN A 263 -2.51 3.59 12.68
N LEU A 264 -3.52 3.20 13.46
CA LEU A 264 -4.26 1.95 13.24
C LEU A 264 -5.00 1.97 11.90
N LEU A 265 -5.63 3.09 11.55
CA LEU A 265 -6.27 3.28 10.24
C LEU A 265 -5.23 3.24 9.10
N LEU A 266 -4.09 3.91 9.26
CA LEU A 266 -2.99 3.86 8.29
C LEU A 266 -2.53 2.41 8.05
N LEU A 267 -2.32 1.65 9.12
CA LEU A 267 -1.90 0.25 9.03
C LEU A 267 -2.98 -0.64 8.39
N LEU A 268 -4.27 -0.34 8.56
CA LEU A 268 -5.36 -1.03 7.86
C LEU A 268 -5.23 -0.85 6.34
N LEU A 269 -4.95 0.37 5.89
CA LEU A 269 -4.77 0.66 4.46
C LEU A 269 -3.51 -0.02 3.90
N VAL A 270 -2.43 -0.05 4.68
CA VAL A 270 -1.21 -0.81 4.36
C VAL A 270 -1.51 -2.31 4.24
N VAL A 271 -2.42 -2.86 5.06
CA VAL A 271 -2.85 -4.26 4.96
C VAL A 271 -3.58 -4.52 3.64
N PHE A 272 -4.50 -3.65 3.21
CA PHE A 272 -5.17 -3.82 1.92
C PHE A 272 -4.17 -3.83 0.76
N PHE A 273 -3.21 -2.90 0.77
CA PHE A 273 -2.15 -2.90 -0.23
C PHE A 273 -1.27 -4.16 -0.16
N THR A 274 -0.88 -4.59 1.05
CA THR A 274 -0.07 -5.80 1.25
C THR A 274 -0.79 -7.05 0.74
N ASN A 275 -2.08 -7.18 1.03
CA ASN A 275 -2.91 -8.28 0.58
C ASN A 275 -3.08 -8.25 -0.95
N HIS A 276 -3.21 -7.06 -1.55
CA HIS A 276 -3.20 -6.91 -3.01
C HIS A 276 -1.90 -7.42 -3.63
N CYS A 277 -0.73 -7.03 -3.09
CA CYS A 277 0.57 -7.53 -3.55
C CYS A 277 0.69 -9.06 -3.42
N TYR A 278 0.20 -9.62 -2.30
CA TYR A 278 0.15 -11.07 -2.08
C TYR A 278 -0.72 -11.79 -3.12
N LEU A 279 -1.93 -11.29 -3.37
CA LEU A 279 -2.85 -11.88 -4.35
C LEU A 279 -2.29 -11.77 -5.77
N GLN A 280 -1.70 -10.64 -6.13
CA GLN A 280 -1.06 -10.46 -7.43
C GLN A 280 0.10 -11.44 -7.63
N LYS A 281 0.96 -11.61 -6.61
CA LYS A 281 2.01 -12.66 -6.62
C LYS A 281 1.39 -14.05 -6.81
N THR A 282 0.39 -14.39 -6.01
CA THR A 282 -0.21 -15.73 -5.99
C THR A 282 -0.89 -16.05 -7.32
N PHE A 283 -1.63 -15.11 -7.92
CA PHE A 283 -2.25 -15.34 -9.22
C PHE A 283 -1.25 -15.45 -10.36
N LEU A 284 -0.15 -14.70 -10.35
CA LEU A 284 0.85 -14.76 -11.43
C LEU A 284 1.80 -15.95 -11.31
N PHE A 285 2.11 -16.39 -10.09
CA PHE A 285 3.20 -17.34 -9.84
C PHE A 285 2.81 -18.57 -9.02
N GLY A 286 1.63 -18.60 -8.40
CA GLY A 286 1.16 -19.73 -7.58
C GLY A 286 0.80 -20.98 -8.40
N ARG A 287 0.41 -20.83 -9.67
CA ARG A 287 0.00 -21.94 -10.54
C ARG A 287 1.12 -22.91 -10.96
N ASN A 288 2.36 -22.69 -10.55
CA ASN A 288 3.46 -23.63 -10.83
C ASN A 288 3.59 -24.72 -9.75
N GLN A 289 2.74 -24.76 -8.71
CA GLN A 289 2.75 -25.83 -7.70
C GLN A 289 1.54 -26.78 -7.77
N ASP A 290 0.46 -26.39 -8.44
CA ASP A 290 -0.74 -27.24 -8.61
C ASP A 290 -0.82 -27.76 -10.04
N GLY A 291 0.25 -28.43 -10.45
CA GLY A 291 0.24 -29.38 -11.58
C GLY A 291 -0.38 -30.73 -11.18
N GLU A 292 -1.23 -30.73 -10.15
CA GLU A 292 -2.11 -31.79 -9.66
C GLU A 292 -3.38 -31.15 -9.08
#